data_AF-A0A8I0U5N5-F1
#
_entry.id   AF-A0A8I0U5N5-F1
#
_cell.length_a   1.000
_cell.length_b   1.000
_cell.length_c   1.000
_cell.angle_alpha   90.00
_cell.angle_beta   90.00
_cell.angle_gamma   90.00
#
_symmetry.space_group_name_H-M   'P 1'
#
loop_
_entity.id
_entity.type
_entity.pdbx_description
1 polymer ?
#
loop_
_entity_poly.entity_id
_entity_poly.type
_entity_poly.pdbx_seq_one_letter_code
_entity_poly.pdbx_strand_id
1 'polypeptide(L)'
;MRFQKKSAGFRIKKPDTHDANVWLFTEKRCDFLRQTIILGKILIIKAKSGNFFTSVPLTGYHHPSRCLMTEYMMKLTAFLLPVSLLCSALPAAQAAITPLSPDTCRAMTALGIITPENPVPCERLVNVDVRFITFEGETRTGTITVADIIAPETEALFDELYRQKFPLHSVLPIETFGGDDEASMAANNTSAFNGRRQASQKAWSKHAYGMAIDINPQQNPYRFRDKNGRVTISPPQSATALTNRENIRHGKIETVLPLVFSHGFLRWGGEWKNPVDYQHAEIGSFTFINHLLSLPLPEAQAQYSAYATRYRDCFSKSKTPDEQLRARQCAKKVLR
;
A
#
# COMPACT_ATOMS: atom_id res chain seq x y z
N MET A 1 -61.12 -3.31 -38.97
CA MET A 1 -61.73 -2.17 -39.70
C MET A 1 -61.15 -0.88 -39.13
N ARG A 2 -60.55 -0.05 -39.99
CA ARG A 2 -60.17 1.37 -39.83
C ARG A 2 -59.43 1.85 -38.56
N PHE A 3 -58.16 2.19 -38.78
CA PHE A 3 -57.43 3.24 -38.08
C PHE A 3 -58.14 4.61 -38.23
N GLN A 4 -58.22 5.38 -37.14
CA GLN A 4 -58.36 6.84 -37.18
C GLN A 4 -57.29 7.49 -36.31
N LYS A 5 -56.51 8.37 -36.94
CA LYS A 5 -55.54 9.28 -36.33
C LYS A 5 -56.23 10.22 -35.34
N LYS A 6 -55.64 10.42 -34.16
CA LYS A 6 -55.70 11.70 -33.43
C LYS A 6 -54.30 12.16 -33.05
N SER A 7 -54.06 13.41 -33.38
CA SER A 7 -52.86 14.24 -33.24
C SER A 7 -52.26 14.24 -31.82
N ALA A 8 -50.94 14.04 -31.73
CA ALA A 8 -50.19 14.28 -30.51
C ALA A 8 -50.06 15.79 -30.28
N GLY A 9 -50.77 16.31 -29.27
CA GLY A 9 -50.63 17.69 -28.80
C GLY A 9 -49.31 17.90 -28.05
N PHE A 10 -48.70 19.06 -28.27
CA PHE A 10 -47.62 19.61 -27.46
C PHE A 10 -48.13 19.87 -26.02
N ARG A 11 -47.34 19.54 -25.00
CA ARG A 11 -47.49 20.12 -23.66
C ARG A 11 -46.16 20.72 -23.22
N ILE A 12 -46.14 22.04 -23.14
CA ILE A 12 -45.06 22.83 -22.55
C ILE A 12 -45.43 23.04 -21.07
N LYS A 13 -44.57 22.64 -20.14
CA LYS A 13 -44.63 23.10 -18.74
C LYS A 13 -43.49 24.07 -18.51
N LYS A 14 -43.78 25.33 -18.17
CA LYS A 14 -42.82 26.28 -17.62
C LYS A 14 -42.47 25.85 -16.19
N PRO A 15 -41.19 25.79 -15.79
CA PRO A 15 -40.82 25.79 -14.39
C PRO A 15 -40.81 27.24 -13.87
N ASP A 16 -41.56 27.49 -12.79
CA ASP A 16 -41.39 28.69 -11.98
C ASP A 16 -40.15 28.50 -11.11
N THR A 17 -39.05 29.16 -11.46
CA THR A 17 -38.13 29.89 -10.57
C THR A 17 -37.06 30.57 -11.41
N HIS A 18 -36.63 31.76 -10.96
CA HIS A 18 -35.75 32.68 -11.65
C HIS A 18 -34.34 32.12 -11.86
N ASP A 19 -34.12 31.47 -13.00
CA ASP A 19 -32.86 31.54 -13.75
C ASP A 19 -33.16 31.16 -15.20
N ALA A 20 -33.18 32.17 -16.07
CA ALA A 20 -33.39 31.99 -17.50
C ALA A 20 -32.19 31.25 -18.09
N ASN A 21 -32.35 29.98 -18.47
CA ASN A 21 -31.73 29.30 -19.62
C ASN A 21 -31.81 27.76 -19.53
N VAL A 22 -33.00 27.20 -19.27
CA VAL A 22 -33.19 25.73 -19.34
C VAL A 22 -34.46 25.41 -20.14
N TRP A 23 -34.27 24.76 -21.29
CA TRP A 23 -35.37 24.23 -22.12
C TRP A 23 -35.26 22.70 -22.17
N LEU A 24 -36.34 21.99 -21.81
CA LEU A 24 -36.43 20.54 -21.87
C LEU A 24 -37.26 20.12 -23.09
N PHE A 25 -36.63 19.41 -24.03
CA PHE A 25 -37.32 18.78 -25.16
C PHE A 25 -37.32 17.26 -24.98
N THR A 26 -38.46 16.63 -25.17
CA THR A 26 -38.57 15.17 -25.28
C THR A 26 -39.15 14.84 -26.65
N GLU A 27 -38.31 14.34 -27.56
CA GLU A 27 -38.76 13.90 -28.87
C GLU A 27 -38.91 12.37 -28.87
N LYS A 28 -40.12 11.88 -29.15
CA LYS A 28 -40.49 10.46 -29.06
C LYS A 28 -40.00 9.58 -30.23
N ARG A 29 -38.99 9.99 -31.00
CA ARG A 29 -38.58 9.28 -32.23
C ARG A 29 -37.08 9.01 -32.42
N CYS A 30 -36.26 9.19 -31.38
CA CYS A 30 -34.87 8.75 -31.37
C CYS A 30 -34.62 7.87 -30.13
N ASP A 31 -34.69 6.55 -30.27
CA ASP A 31 -34.67 5.61 -29.13
C ASP A 31 -33.33 5.50 -28.36
N PHE A 32 -32.30 6.25 -28.77
CA PHE A 32 -30.96 6.20 -28.18
C PHE A 32 -30.66 7.27 -27.12
N LEU A 33 -31.52 8.28 -26.94
CA LEU A 33 -31.25 9.42 -26.07
C LEU A 33 -32.30 9.54 -24.96
N ARG A 34 -31.87 9.67 -23.70
CA ARG A 34 -32.82 9.75 -22.57
C ARG A 34 -33.14 11.18 -22.14
N GLN A 35 -32.23 12.14 -22.35
CA GLN A 35 -32.43 13.56 -22.01
C GLN A 35 -31.38 14.44 -22.71
N THR A 36 -31.81 15.63 -23.15
CA THR A 36 -30.94 16.69 -23.69
C THR A 36 -31.17 17.94 -22.85
N ILE A 37 -30.08 18.56 -22.38
CA ILE A 37 -30.11 19.82 -21.62
C ILE A 37 -29.21 20.82 -22.34
N ILE A 38 -29.71 22.05 -22.52
CA ILE A 38 -28.95 23.18 -23.05
C ILE A 38 -28.69 24.14 -21.88
N LEU A 39 -27.41 24.45 -21.63
CA LEU A 39 -26.99 25.46 -20.67
C LEU A 39 -26.11 26.47 -21.43
N GLY A 40 -26.65 27.65 -21.71
CA GLY A 40 -25.96 28.66 -22.53
C GLY A 40 -25.64 28.16 -23.94
N LYS A 41 -24.35 28.18 -24.34
CA LYS A 41 -23.86 27.77 -25.68
C LYS A 41 -23.37 26.30 -25.76
N ILE A 42 -23.67 25.49 -24.74
CA ILE A 42 -23.15 24.12 -24.62
C ILE A 42 -24.32 23.12 -24.66
N LEU A 43 -24.19 22.12 -25.52
CA LEU A 43 -25.11 20.98 -25.61
C LEU A 43 -24.55 19.80 -24.81
N ILE A 44 -25.35 19.28 -23.87
CA ILE A 44 -24.98 18.09 -23.08
C ILE A 44 -25.96 16.95 -23.41
N ILE A 45 -25.40 15.82 -23.85
CA ILE A 45 -26.16 14.63 -24.26
C ILE A 45 -25.83 13.47 -23.31
N LYS A 46 -26.87 12.83 -22.76
CA LYS A 46 -26.71 11.65 -21.89
C LYS A 46 -27.18 10.37 -22.60
N ALA A 47 -26.24 9.45 -22.86
CA ALA A 47 -26.53 8.12 -23.39
C ALA A 47 -27.07 7.17 -22.30
N LYS A 48 -27.80 6.14 -22.72
CA LYS A 48 -28.55 5.22 -21.84
C LYS A 48 -27.67 4.20 -21.09
N SER A 49 -26.39 4.06 -21.44
CA SER A 49 -25.46 3.08 -20.86
C SER A 49 -24.15 3.74 -20.43
N GLY A 50 -24.04 4.09 -19.14
CA GLY A 50 -22.76 4.45 -18.49
C GLY A 50 -22.17 5.83 -18.84
N ASN A 51 -21.53 6.46 -17.86
CA ASN A 51 -21.16 7.88 -17.87
C ASN A 51 -20.11 8.25 -18.93
N PHE A 52 -20.55 8.95 -19.99
CA PHE A 52 -19.68 9.80 -20.80
C PHE A 52 -20.32 11.18 -20.93
N PHE A 53 -19.57 12.23 -20.59
CA PHE A 53 -19.90 13.61 -20.87
C PHE A 53 -19.02 14.07 -22.03
N THR A 54 -19.63 14.39 -23.15
CA THR A 54 -18.95 15.08 -24.25
C THR A 54 -19.57 16.47 -24.37
N SER A 55 -18.73 17.50 -24.35
CA SER A 55 -19.10 18.89 -24.57
C SER A 55 -18.69 19.27 -26.01
N VAL A 56 -19.65 19.75 -26.79
CA VAL A 56 -19.38 20.28 -28.12
C VAL A 56 -19.73 21.77 -28.12
N PRO A 57 -18.80 22.67 -28.48
CA PRO A 57 -19.11 24.09 -28.61
C PRO A 57 -19.97 24.31 -29.86
N LEU A 58 -21.17 24.89 -29.67
CA LEU A 58 -22.04 25.27 -30.78
C LEU A 58 -21.59 26.61 -31.33
N THR A 59 -20.84 26.60 -32.43
CA THR A 59 -20.75 27.77 -33.32
C THR A 59 -21.56 27.49 -34.58
N GLY A 60 -22.54 28.36 -34.84
CA GLY A 60 -23.32 28.39 -36.07
C GLY A 60 -24.25 27.20 -36.30
N TYR A 61 -25.36 27.11 -35.58
CA TYR A 61 -26.49 26.25 -35.98
C TYR A 61 -27.74 27.10 -36.23
N HIS A 62 -28.15 27.16 -37.50
CA HIS A 62 -29.51 27.50 -37.88
C HIS A 62 -30.36 26.23 -37.96
N HIS A 63 -31.61 26.41 -37.55
CA HIS A 63 -32.68 25.43 -37.40
C HIS A 63 -32.63 24.23 -38.38
N PRO A 64 -32.58 22.96 -37.90
CA PRO A 64 -32.79 21.82 -38.78
C PRO A 64 -34.29 21.57 -38.91
N SER A 65 -34.78 21.51 -40.13
CA SER A 65 -35.95 20.73 -40.47
C SER A 65 -35.51 19.60 -41.40
N ARG A 66 -35.86 18.36 -41.01
CA ARG A 66 -35.73 17.08 -41.71
C ARG A 66 -34.38 16.36 -41.58
N CYS A 67 -34.48 15.13 -41.07
CA CYS A 67 -33.53 14.05 -41.32
C CYS A 67 -33.15 13.97 -42.79
N LEU A 68 -31.86 13.90 -43.09
CA LEU A 68 -31.30 13.20 -44.25
C LEU A 68 -29.83 12.91 -43.96
N MET A 69 -29.56 11.64 -43.62
CA MET A 69 -28.24 11.04 -43.84
C MET A 69 -28.12 10.78 -45.33
N THR A 70 -27.04 11.22 -45.98
CA THR A 70 -26.20 10.50 -46.96
C THR A 70 -25.28 11.52 -47.65
N GLU A 71 -24.05 11.10 -47.98
CA GLU A 71 -22.97 11.89 -48.61
C GLU A 71 -22.10 12.79 -47.72
N TYR A 72 -21.37 12.25 -46.72
CA TYR A 72 -20.08 12.87 -46.28
C TYR A 72 -19.17 11.87 -45.55
N MET A 73 -19.24 10.58 -45.93
CA MET A 73 -18.42 9.48 -45.39
C MET A 73 -17.46 8.90 -46.45
N MET A 74 -16.94 9.73 -47.35
CA MET A 74 -15.92 9.34 -48.32
C MET A 74 -15.28 10.61 -48.91
N LYS A 75 -14.35 11.23 -48.18
CA LYS A 75 -13.33 12.20 -48.64
C LYS A 75 -12.82 12.99 -47.43
N LEU A 76 -11.98 12.35 -46.62
CA LEU A 76 -10.96 12.99 -45.79
C LEU A 76 -9.93 11.92 -45.36
N THR A 77 -9.52 11.11 -46.34
CA THR A 77 -8.28 10.34 -46.35
C THR A 77 -7.22 11.18 -47.06
N ALA A 78 -6.73 12.24 -46.40
CA ALA A 78 -5.52 12.96 -46.80
C ALA A 78 -5.30 14.11 -45.83
N PHE A 79 -4.71 13.83 -44.68
CA PHE A 79 -3.71 14.65 -43.98
C PHE A 79 -3.33 13.87 -42.71
N LEU A 80 -2.79 12.68 -42.94
CA LEU A 80 -2.02 11.92 -41.96
C LEU A 80 -0.66 12.62 -41.82
N LEU A 81 -0.60 13.68 -41.01
CA LEU A 81 0.61 13.93 -40.26
C LEU A 81 0.56 12.93 -39.09
N PRO A 82 1.54 12.02 -38.94
CA PRO A 82 1.64 11.27 -37.72
C PRO A 82 2.04 12.31 -36.67
N VAL A 83 1.08 12.83 -35.92
CA VAL A 83 1.37 13.21 -34.55
C VAL A 83 1.70 11.89 -33.90
N SER A 84 2.97 11.52 -34.04
CA SER A 84 3.64 10.51 -33.26
C SER A 84 3.18 10.77 -31.85
N LEU A 85 2.35 9.84 -31.39
CA LEU A 85 2.03 9.67 -30.00
C LEU A 85 3.39 9.45 -29.32
N LEU A 86 4.07 10.54 -28.97
CA LEU A 86 4.98 10.59 -27.83
C LEU A 86 4.07 10.44 -26.62
N CYS A 87 3.47 9.26 -26.50
CA CYS A 87 3.33 8.60 -25.24
C CYS A 87 4.78 8.44 -24.79
N SER A 88 5.31 9.47 -24.15
CA SER A 88 6.42 9.28 -23.24
C SER A 88 5.92 8.20 -22.30
N ALA A 89 6.28 6.96 -22.59
CA ALA A 89 6.25 5.93 -21.59
C ALA A 89 7.01 6.56 -20.43
N LEU A 90 6.27 6.89 -19.36
CA LEU A 90 6.89 7.15 -18.08
C LEU A 90 7.94 6.03 -17.90
N PRO A 91 9.14 6.34 -17.41
CA PRO A 91 10.14 5.33 -17.15
C PRO A 91 9.46 4.13 -16.51
N ALA A 92 9.67 2.95 -17.10
CA ALA A 92 9.20 1.69 -16.54
C ALA A 92 9.40 1.74 -15.03
N ALA A 93 8.33 1.41 -14.29
CA ALA A 93 8.27 1.45 -12.83
C ALA A 93 9.67 1.30 -12.22
N GLN A 94 10.13 2.31 -11.49
CA GLN A 94 11.29 2.17 -10.60
C GLN A 94 11.08 0.85 -9.88
N ALA A 95 11.98 -0.12 -10.07
CA ALA A 95 11.79 -1.44 -9.50
C ALA A 95 11.54 -1.26 -8.00
N ALA A 96 10.39 -1.71 -7.50
CA ALA A 96 10.04 -1.52 -6.09
C ALA A 96 11.01 -2.25 -5.16
N ILE A 97 11.82 -3.16 -5.69
CA ILE A 97 12.92 -3.81 -5.00
C ILE A 97 14.21 -3.48 -5.78
N THR A 98 15.14 -2.76 -5.15
CA THR A 98 16.43 -2.38 -5.74
C THR A 98 17.61 -2.89 -4.91
N PRO A 99 18.64 -3.49 -5.51
CA PRO A 99 19.89 -3.78 -4.82
C PRO A 99 20.52 -2.50 -4.24
N LEU A 100 21.15 -2.60 -3.07
CA LEU A 100 21.94 -1.50 -2.56
C LEU A 100 23.11 -1.20 -3.51
N SER A 101 23.29 0.08 -3.84
CA SER A 101 24.40 0.48 -4.70
C SER A 101 25.74 0.31 -3.98
N PRO A 102 26.86 0.11 -4.71
CA PRO A 102 28.19 0.09 -4.09
C PRO A 102 28.48 1.34 -3.25
N ASP A 103 27.95 2.49 -3.64
CA ASP A 103 28.11 3.76 -2.93
C ASP A 103 27.34 3.76 -1.61
N THR A 104 26.10 3.26 -1.63
CA THR A 104 25.28 3.03 -0.43
C THR A 104 25.98 2.07 0.53
N CYS A 105 26.50 0.95 0.03
CA CYS A 105 27.25 -0.01 0.86
C CYS A 105 28.47 0.64 1.51
N ARG A 106 29.26 1.42 0.76
CA ARG A 106 30.42 2.14 1.32
C ARG A 106 30.01 3.16 2.38
N ALA A 107 28.89 3.87 2.17
CA ALA A 107 28.36 4.81 3.15
C ALA A 107 27.92 4.10 4.44
N MET A 108 27.19 2.98 4.33
CA MET A 108 26.77 2.17 5.47
C MET A 108 27.98 1.61 6.25
N THR A 109 29.02 1.17 5.55
CA THR A 109 30.27 0.73 6.19
C THR A 109 31.01 1.87 6.87
N ALA A 110 31.08 3.05 6.25
CA ALA A 110 31.71 4.22 6.86
C ALA A 110 31.00 4.67 8.16
N LEU A 111 29.68 4.43 8.25
CA LEU A 111 28.88 4.67 9.45
C LEU A 111 28.94 3.52 10.47
N GLY A 112 29.64 2.41 10.17
CA GLY A 112 29.68 1.23 11.03
C GLY A 112 28.38 0.45 11.11
N ILE A 113 27.42 0.72 10.21
CA ILE A 113 26.13 0.01 10.13
C ILE A 113 26.35 -1.41 9.58
N ILE A 114 27.29 -1.56 8.65
CA ILE A 114 27.70 -2.85 8.08
C ILE A 114 29.21 -3.00 8.25
N THR A 115 29.62 -4.05 8.95
CA THR A 115 31.00 -4.47 9.16
C THR A 115 31.22 -5.87 8.56
N PRO A 116 32.48 -6.30 8.34
CA PRO A 116 32.78 -7.65 7.87
C PRO A 116 32.28 -8.77 8.78
N GLU A 117 32.01 -8.49 10.06
CA GLU A 117 31.49 -9.44 11.04
C GLU A 117 29.95 -9.59 10.98
N ASN A 118 29.25 -8.73 10.24
CA ASN A 118 27.80 -8.85 10.07
C ASN A 118 27.43 -10.19 9.44
N PRO A 119 26.30 -10.78 9.83
CA PRO A 119 25.93 -12.11 9.39
C PRO A 119 25.48 -12.17 7.92
N VAL A 120 25.17 -11.01 7.33
CA VAL A 120 24.71 -10.86 5.95
C VAL A 120 25.51 -9.71 5.32
N PRO A 121 26.16 -9.92 4.17
CA PRO A 121 26.90 -8.86 3.50
C PRO A 121 25.96 -7.89 2.76
N CYS A 122 26.46 -6.70 2.40
CA CYS A 122 25.63 -5.64 1.83
C CYS A 122 24.92 -6.05 0.53
N GLU A 123 25.56 -6.89 -0.29
CA GLU A 123 25.04 -7.39 -1.57
C GLU A 123 23.81 -8.28 -1.43
N ARG A 124 23.54 -8.77 -0.22
CA ARG A 124 22.36 -9.57 0.13
C ARG A 124 21.24 -8.71 0.71
N LEU A 125 21.43 -7.39 0.78
CA LEU A 125 20.44 -6.43 1.21
C LEU A 125 19.89 -5.68 -0.01
N VAL A 126 18.59 -5.37 0.05
CA VAL A 126 17.87 -4.64 -0.98
C VAL A 126 16.96 -3.60 -0.34
N ASN A 127 16.78 -2.49 -1.03
CA ASN A 127 15.77 -1.49 -0.69
C ASN A 127 14.43 -1.88 -1.31
N VAL A 128 13.39 -1.84 -0.49
CA VAL A 128 12.00 -1.97 -0.93
C VAL A 128 11.34 -0.60 -0.83
N ASP A 129 10.99 -0.01 -1.97
CA ASP A 129 10.28 1.26 -2.05
C ASP A 129 8.79 1.02 -1.85
N VAL A 130 8.22 1.70 -0.86
CA VAL A 130 6.85 1.47 -0.39
C VAL A 130 6.04 2.75 -0.38
N ARG A 131 4.72 2.62 -0.56
CA ARG A 131 3.77 3.68 -0.22
C ARG A 131 3.17 3.39 1.15
N PHE A 132 2.90 4.43 1.91
CA PHE A 132 2.20 4.32 3.19
C PHE A 132 1.26 5.49 3.42
N ILE A 133 0.31 5.30 4.34
CA ILE A 133 -0.59 6.34 4.81
C ILE A 133 -0.03 6.89 6.13
N THR A 134 0.04 8.21 6.29
CA THR A 134 0.46 8.83 7.56
C THR A 134 -0.65 8.80 8.60
N PHE A 135 -0.35 9.18 9.84
CA PHE A 135 -1.37 9.33 10.89
C PHE A 135 -2.41 10.41 10.56
N GLU A 136 -2.05 11.38 9.71
CA GLU A 136 -2.91 12.45 9.18
C GLU A 136 -3.72 12.00 7.95
N GLY A 137 -3.49 10.78 7.45
CA GLY A 137 -4.21 10.22 6.30
C GLY A 137 -3.59 10.54 4.94
N GLU A 138 -2.38 11.09 4.90
CA GLU A 138 -1.70 11.45 3.65
C GLU A 138 -0.97 10.25 3.04
N THR A 139 -0.93 10.15 1.70
CA THR A 139 -0.05 9.19 1.04
C THR A 139 1.37 9.72 0.99
N ARG A 140 2.32 8.92 1.47
CA ARG A 140 3.77 9.16 1.38
C ARG A 140 4.48 7.95 0.79
N THR A 141 5.73 8.14 0.38
CA THR A 141 6.64 7.07 -0.03
C THR A 141 7.75 6.95 1.00
N GLY A 142 8.29 5.75 1.14
CA GLY A 142 9.44 5.46 1.98
C GLY A 142 10.21 4.27 1.45
N THR A 143 11.31 3.94 2.11
CA THR A 143 12.19 2.84 1.71
C THR A 143 12.51 2.00 2.94
N ILE A 144 12.38 0.68 2.81
CA ILE A 144 12.73 -0.28 3.85
C ILE A 144 13.79 -1.25 3.34
N THR A 145 14.91 -1.33 4.04
CA THR A 145 16.03 -2.21 3.66
C THR A 145 15.86 -3.58 4.33
N VAL A 146 15.83 -4.65 3.54
CA VAL A 146 15.68 -6.05 4.01
C VAL A 146 16.64 -6.98 3.27
N ALA A 147 16.74 -8.23 3.72
CA ALA A 147 17.41 -9.26 2.92
C ALA A 147 16.64 -9.56 1.63
N ASP A 148 17.38 -9.81 0.55
CA ASP A 148 16.84 -10.17 -0.77
C ASP A 148 15.85 -11.36 -0.75
N ILE A 149 16.04 -12.29 0.18
CA ILE A 149 15.18 -13.47 0.39
C ILE A 149 13.74 -13.06 0.75
N ILE A 150 13.54 -12.03 1.57
CA ILE A 150 12.23 -11.66 2.11
C ILE A 150 11.61 -10.45 1.43
N ALA A 151 12.34 -9.83 0.50
CA ALA A 151 11.92 -8.60 -0.16
C ALA A 151 10.54 -8.71 -0.87
N PRO A 152 10.21 -9.79 -1.60
CA PRO A 152 8.90 -9.89 -2.25
C PRO A 152 7.70 -9.93 -1.27
N GLU A 153 7.81 -10.67 -0.17
CA GLU A 153 6.74 -10.70 0.85
C GLU A 153 6.72 -9.40 1.69
N THR A 154 7.88 -8.72 1.83
CA THR A 154 7.94 -7.40 2.46
C THR A 154 7.23 -6.34 1.61
N GLU A 155 7.51 -6.29 0.31
CA GLU A 155 6.81 -5.41 -0.63
C GLU A 155 5.30 -5.63 -0.52
N ALA A 156 4.84 -6.89 -0.65
CA ALA A 156 3.44 -7.26 -0.57
C ALA A 156 2.79 -6.85 0.77
N LEU A 157 3.49 -7.03 1.89
CA LEU A 157 3.03 -6.59 3.22
C LEU A 157 2.75 -5.08 3.26
N PHE A 158 3.71 -4.26 2.83
CA PHE A 158 3.53 -2.80 2.84
C PHE A 158 2.45 -2.35 1.87
N ASP A 159 2.33 -3.02 0.74
CA ASP A 159 1.28 -2.78 -0.24
C ASP A 159 -0.13 -3.06 0.34
N GLU A 160 -0.27 -4.12 1.13
CA GLU A 160 -1.51 -4.44 1.86
C GLU A 160 -1.77 -3.48 3.03
N LEU A 161 -0.75 -3.09 3.79
CA LEU A 161 -0.86 -2.06 4.83
C LEU A 161 -1.37 -0.73 4.24
N TYR A 162 -0.82 -0.33 3.09
CA TYR A 162 -1.28 0.85 2.36
C TYR A 162 -2.75 0.74 1.93
N ARG A 163 -3.14 -0.40 1.34
CA ARG A 163 -4.54 -0.66 0.93
C ARG A 163 -5.51 -0.65 2.12
N GLN A 164 -5.07 -1.14 3.28
CA GLN A 164 -5.84 -1.12 4.53
C GLN A 164 -5.81 0.24 5.24
N LYS A 165 -5.07 1.22 4.71
CA LYS A 165 -4.86 2.54 5.31
C LYS A 165 -4.32 2.43 6.75
N PHE A 166 -3.48 1.43 7.01
CA PHE A 166 -2.77 1.33 8.27
C PHE A 166 -1.75 2.48 8.36
N PRO A 167 -1.83 3.35 9.38
CA PRO A 167 -0.96 4.51 9.43
C PRO A 167 0.43 4.16 9.93
N LEU A 168 1.43 4.64 9.19
CA LEU A 168 2.84 4.61 9.55
C LEU A 168 3.33 6.05 9.70
N HIS A 169 4.20 6.32 10.67
CA HIS A 169 4.71 7.68 10.86
C HIS A 169 5.78 8.02 9.83
N SER A 170 6.75 7.14 9.69
CA SER A 170 7.80 7.20 8.66
C SER A 170 8.29 5.79 8.33
N VAL A 171 8.87 5.64 7.13
CA VAL A 171 9.53 4.43 6.66
C VAL A 171 10.83 4.85 6.00
N LEU A 172 11.91 4.84 6.77
CA LEU A 172 13.22 5.33 6.37
C LEU A 172 14.29 4.29 6.71
N PRO A 173 15.31 4.13 5.87
CA PRO A 173 16.39 3.20 6.12
C PRO A 173 17.33 3.75 7.21
N ILE A 174 18.02 2.86 7.93
CA ILE A 174 18.68 3.18 9.20
C ILE A 174 19.87 4.17 9.04
N GLU A 175 20.47 4.24 7.85
CA GLU A 175 21.51 5.22 7.52
C GLU A 175 21.02 6.67 7.61
N THR A 176 19.71 6.91 7.50
CA THR A 176 19.11 8.24 7.75
C THR A 176 19.36 8.71 9.19
N PHE A 177 19.53 7.76 10.11
CA PHE A 177 19.80 8.00 11.53
C PHE A 177 21.26 7.68 11.89
N GLY A 178 22.15 7.55 10.89
CA GLY A 178 23.56 7.20 11.13
C GLY A 178 23.77 5.82 11.76
N GLY A 179 22.80 4.92 11.68
CA GLY A 179 22.85 3.62 12.37
C GLY A 179 22.25 3.60 13.77
N ASP A 180 21.84 4.74 14.30
CA ASP A 180 21.31 4.87 15.66
C ASP A 180 19.86 4.36 15.76
N ASP A 181 19.72 3.20 16.40
CA ASP A 181 18.45 2.53 16.66
C ASP A 181 17.54 3.36 17.59
N GLU A 182 18.11 4.00 18.61
CA GLU A 182 17.35 4.80 19.57
C GLU A 182 16.82 6.07 18.91
N ALA A 183 17.61 6.70 18.04
CA ALA A 183 17.19 7.86 17.25
C ALA A 183 16.05 7.49 16.28
N SER A 184 16.17 6.34 15.57
CA SER A 184 15.13 5.81 14.69
C SER A 184 13.83 5.53 15.46
N MET A 185 13.93 4.85 16.61
CA MET A 185 12.77 4.58 17.48
C MET A 185 12.13 5.86 18.03
N ALA A 186 12.95 6.81 18.49
CA ALA A 186 12.48 8.11 18.98
C ALA A 186 11.76 8.90 17.88
N ALA A 187 12.15 8.73 16.61
CA ALA A 187 11.47 9.30 15.45
C ALA A 187 10.23 8.50 15.01
N ASN A 188 9.82 7.47 15.75
CA ASN A 188 8.70 6.58 15.41
C ASN A 188 8.83 5.93 14.01
N ASN A 189 10.07 5.70 13.57
CA ASN A 189 10.37 5.18 12.24
C ASN A 189 10.11 3.66 12.16
N THR A 190 9.35 3.25 11.14
CA THR A 190 9.22 1.83 10.80
C THR A 190 10.45 1.42 10.01
N SER A 191 11.19 0.43 10.50
CA SER A 191 12.51 0.06 9.96
C SER A 191 12.75 -1.44 10.00
N ALA A 192 13.75 -1.93 9.26
CA ALA A 192 14.06 -3.36 9.18
C ALA A 192 15.56 -3.65 9.35
N PHE A 193 16.40 -3.38 8.35
CA PHE A 193 17.82 -3.65 8.51
C PHE A 193 18.48 -2.68 9.50
N ASN A 194 19.21 -3.23 10.47
CA ASN A 194 20.20 -2.52 11.28
C ASN A 194 21.26 -3.55 11.69
N GLY A 195 22.49 -3.37 11.22
CA GLY A 195 23.61 -4.30 11.44
C GLY A 195 24.18 -4.28 12.86
N ARG A 196 23.33 -4.19 13.88
CA ARG A 196 23.69 -4.16 15.30
C ARG A 196 23.55 -5.50 15.99
N ARG A 197 24.29 -5.66 17.09
CA ARG A 197 24.06 -6.74 18.06
C ARG A 197 22.83 -6.45 18.91
N GLN A 198 22.31 -7.49 19.55
CA GLN A 198 21.28 -7.32 20.59
C GLN A 198 21.83 -6.51 21.76
N ALA A 199 20.95 -5.91 22.57
CA ALA A 199 21.36 -5.11 23.74
C ALA A 199 22.28 -5.86 24.72
N SER A 200 22.17 -7.20 24.79
CA SER A 200 23.06 -8.04 25.60
C SER A 200 24.46 -8.27 25.00
N GLN A 201 24.71 -7.79 23.78
CA GLN A 201 25.94 -7.92 22.97
C GLN A 201 26.37 -9.36 22.62
N LYS A 202 25.68 -10.39 23.13
CA LYS A 202 26.07 -11.80 22.95
C LYS A 202 25.77 -12.35 21.55
N ALA A 203 24.76 -11.81 20.88
CA ALA A 203 24.28 -12.30 19.58
C ALA A 203 23.86 -11.14 18.66
N TRP A 204 23.92 -11.39 17.36
CA TRP A 204 23.37 -10.49 16.36
C TRP A 204 21.85 -10.33 16.54
N SER A 205 21.35 -9.11 16.32
CA SER A 205 19.90 -8.89 16.19
C SER A 205 19.42 -9.52 14.89
N LYS A 206 18.14 -9.91 14.78
CA LYS A 206 17.58 -10.35 13.49
C LYS A 206 17.45 -9.21 12.48
N HIS A 207 17.44 -7.97 12.96
CA HIS A 207 17.62 -6.78 12.12
C HIS A 207 18.96 -6.81 11.37
N ALA A 208 20.02 -7.36 11.97
CA ALA A 208 21.33 -7.47 11.32
C ALA A 208 21.38 -8.53 10.20
N TYR A 209 20.35 -9.37 10.11
CA TYR A 209 20.16 -10.30 9.00
C TYR A 209 19.24 -9.73 7.92
N GLY A 210 18.61 -8.57 8.15
CA GLY A 210 17.53 -8.06 7.29
C GLY A 210 16.27 -8.93 7.32
N MET A 211 16.00 -9.61 8.44
CA MET A 211 14.93 -10.62 8.58
C MET A 211 13.88 -10.27 9.65
N ALA A 212 13.80 -8.99 10.03
CA ALA A 212 12.88 -8.45 11.02
C ALA A 212 12.44 -7.04 10.63
N ILE A 213 11.26 -6.62 11.12
CA ILE A 213 10.68 -5.29 10.93
C ILE A 213 10.19 -4.79 12.29
N ASP A 214 10.52 -3.55 12.61
CA ASP A 214 9.94 -2.78 13.69
C ASP A 214 8.90 -1.80 13.13
N ILE A 215 7.67 -1.84 13.66
CA ILE A 215 6.55 -1.01 13.18
C ILE A 215 6.18 0.04 14.22
N ASN A 216 6.21 1.32 13.84
CA ASN A 216 5.84 2.47 14.68
C ASN A 216 6.32 2.34 16.15
N PRO A 217 7.63 2.40 16.43
CA PRO A 217 8.22 2.21 17.76
C PRO A 217 7.54 3.00 18.90
N GLN A 218 7.08 4.23 18.63
CA GLN A 218 6.36 4.98 19.65
C GLN A 218 5.00 4.33 19.98
N GLN A 219 4.27 3.87 18.97
CA GLN A 219 2.97 3.20 19.15
C GLN A 219 3.11 1.79 19.73
N ASN A 220 4.24 1.15 19.48
CA ASN A 220 4.55 -0.23 19.84
C ASN A 220 5.87 -0.30 20.63
N PRO A 221 5.91 0.25 21.85
CA PRO A 221 7.18 0.42 22.54
C PRO A 221 7.80 -0.90 23.01
N TYR A 222 9.12 -0.92 23.07
CA TYR A 222 9.89 -1.92 23.78
C TYR A 222 9.74 -1.73 25.30
N ARG A 223 9.54 -2.83 26.03
CA ARG A 223 9.35 -2.85 27.48
C ARG A 223 10.26 -3.89 28.13
N PHE A 224 11.19 -3.42 28.94
CA PHE A 224 12.10 -4.27 29.71
C PHE A 224 11.86 -4.11 31.21
N ARG A 225 11.80 -5.23 31.93
CA ARG A 225 11.78 -5.26 33.39
C ARG A 225 13.11 -5.80 33.90
N ASP A 226 13.81 -5.01 34.71
CA ASP A 226 15.07 -5.44 35.32
C ASP A 226 14.86 -6.39 36.52
N LYS A 227 15.96 -6.90 37.07
CA LYS A 227 15.95 -7.83 38.21
C LYS A 227 15.36 -7.24 39.50
N ASN A 228 15.29 -5.92 39.61
CA ASN A 228 14.73 -5.20 40.75
C ASN A 228 13.25 -4.84 40.52
N GLY A 229 12.66 -5.28 39.39
CA GLY A 229 11.27 -4.99 39.04
C GLY A 229 11.05 -3.64 38.38
N ARG A 230 12.10 -2.83 38.16
CA ARG A 230 11.97 -1.54 37.50
C ARG A 230 11.70 -1.76 36.01
N VAL A 231 10.68 -1.05 35.51
CA VAL A 231 10.26 -1.13 34.11
C VAL A 231 10.87 0.04 33.34
N THR A 232 11.54 -0.27 32.24
CA THR A 232 12.05 0.69 31.25
C THR A 232 11.22 0.55 29.98
N ILE A 233 10.79 1.68 29.44
CA ILE A 233 10.06 1.79 28.18
C ILE A 233 10.94 2.53 27.18
N SER A 234 11.06 1.99 25.96
CA SER A 234 11.74 2.63 24.85
C SER A 234 10.81 2.65 23.63
N PRO A 235 10.65 3.80 22.94
CA PRO A 235 11.23 5.09 23.28
C PRO A 235 10.57 5.71 24.55
N PRO A 236 11.28 6.53 25.36
CA PRO A 236 10.78 7.03 26.64
C PRO A 236 9.46 7.81 26.54
N GLN A 237 9.22 8.49 25.43
CA GLN A 237 8.01 9.26 25.15
C GLN A 237 6.75 8.38 25.12
N SER A 238 6.88 7.07 24.89
CA SER A 238 5.77 6.11 24.90
C SER A 238 5.28 5.74 26.29
N ALA A 239 6.06 6.02 27.35
CA ALA A 239 5.83 5.51 28.70
C ALA A 239 4.48 5.95 29.30
N THR A 240 4.01 7.16 28.98
CA THR A 240 2.87 7.80 29.64
C THR A 240 1.52 7.44 29.04
N ALA A 241 1.43 7.23 27.72
CA ALA A 241 0.15 7.05 27.01
C ALA A 241 0.05 5.76 26.19
N LEU A 242 1.19 5.14 25.84
CA LEU A 242 1.24 4.09 24.80
C LEU A 242 1.59 2.71 25.37
N THR A 243 1.69 2.59 26.69
CA THR A 243 1.97 1.31 27.38
C THR A 243 0.71 0.49 27.67
N ASN A 244 -0.46 1.12 27.85
CA ASN A 244 -1.72 0.39 27.95
C ASN A 244 -2.09 -0.20 26.57
N ARG A 245 -2.09 -1.53 26.47
CA ARG A 245 -2.44 -2.26 25.24
C ARG A 245 -3.94 -2.48 25.07
N GLU A 246 -4.77 -2.23 26.07
CA GLU A 246 -6.24 -2.27 25.95
C GLU A 246 -6.78 -1.08 25.16
N ASN A 247 -6.06 0.04 25.18
CA ASN A 247 -6.39 1.20 24.36
C ASN A 247 -6.28 0.86 22.88
N ILE A 248 -7.41 0.93 22.17
CA ILE A 248 -7.47 0.84 20.72
C ILE A 248 -6.98 2.18 20.16
N ARG A 249 -5.93 2.13 19.36
CA ARG A 249 -5.36 3.29 18.67
C ARG A 249 -4.74 2.85 17.36
N HIS A 250 -4.68 3.80 16.45
CA HIS A 250 -4.06 3.62 15.15
C HIS A 250 -2.56 3.32 15.27
N GLY A 251 -2.01 2.58 14.30
CA GLY A 251 -0.59 2.26 14.23
C GLY A 251 -0.11 1.15 15.18
N LYS A 252 -1.01 0.49 15.93
CA LYS A 252 -0.69 -0.69 16.74
C LYS A 252 -0.53 -1.93 15.86
N ILE A 253 0.58 -2.65 16.01
CA ILE A 253 0.80 -3.87 15.21
C ILE A 253 -0.24 -4.97 15.46
N GLU A 254 -0.83 -5.06 16.68
CA GLU A 254 -1.88 -6.05 16.99
C GLU A 254 -3.07 -5.94 16.05
N THR A 255 -3.40 -4.73 15.59
CA THR A 255 -4.54 -4.56 14.68
C THR A 255 -4.28 -5.15 13.29
N VAL A 256 -3.03 -5.48 12.97
CA VAL A 256 -2.58 -6.03 11.68
C VAL A 256 -1.74 -7.30 11.83
N LEU A 257 -1.70 -7.94 13.02
CA LEU A 257 -0.93 -9.19 13.21
C LEU A 257 -1.29 -10.30 12.22
N PRO A 258 -2.58 -10.56 11.90
CA PRO A 258 -2.91 -11.55 10.88
C PRO A 258 -2.27 -11.27 9.53
N LEU A 259 -2.17 -10.00 9.14
CA LEU A 259 -1.55 -9.54 7.91
C LEU A 259 -0.01 -9.67 7.97
N VAL A 260 0.61 -9.20 9.06
CA VAL A 260 2.06 -9.35 9.27
C VAL A 260 2.46 -10.83 9.21
N PHE A 261 1.64 -11.71 9.80
CA PHE A 261 1.86 -13.14 9.74
C PHE A 261 1.56 -13.75 8.36
N SER A 262 0.59 -13.22 7.59
CA SER A 262 0.32 -13.72 6.23
C SER A 262 1.48 -13.53 5.27
N HIS A 263 2.43 -12.66 5.58
CA HIS A 263 3.67 -12.44 4.85
C HIS A 263 4.89 -13.10 5.50
N GLY A 264 4.70 -14.00 6.46
CA GLY A 264 5.78 -14.84 7.00
C GLY A 264 6.60 -14.22 8.13
N PHE A 265 6.18 -13.11 8.74
CA PHE A 265 6.78 -12.59 9.99
C PHE A 265 6.15 -13.24 11.22
N LEU A 266 6.23 -14.57 11.33
CA LEU A 266 5.37 -15.35 12.25
C LEU A 266 5.73 -15.23 13.74
N ARG A 267 6.81 -14.54 14.09
CA ARG A 267 7.16 -14.29 15.49
C ARG A 267 7.02 -12.82 15.79
N TRP A 268 6.17 -12.51 16.78
CA TRP A 268 5.96 -11.16 17.26
C TRP A 268 6.53 -10.98 18.67
N GLY A 269 7.31 -9.91 18.88
CA GLY A 269 7.98 -9.61 20.14
C GLY A 269 7.03 -9.27 21.28
N GLY A 270 5.79 -8.89 20.98
CA GLY A 270 4.74 -8.68 21.98
C GLY A 270 4.32 -9.94 22.74
N GLU A 271 4.66 -11.14 22.26
CA GLU A 271 4.44 -12.40 22.99
C GLU A 271 5.62 -12.82 23.88
N TRP A 272 6.74 -12.08 23.88
CA TRP A 272 7.89 -12.43 24.70
C TRP A 272 7.63 -12.15 26.19
N LYS A 273 8.36 -12.85 27.08
CA LYS A 273 8.17 -12.71 28.53
C LYS A 273 8.87 -11.46 29.10
N ASN A 274 10.14 -11.30 28.74
CA ASN A 274 10.98 -10.16 29.12
C ASN A 274 12.27 -10.20 28.27
N PRO A 275 12.61 -9.13 27.54
CA PRO A 275 11.75 -7.96 27.28
C PRO A 275 10.49 -8.34 26.49
N VAL A 276 9.49 -7.46 26.53
CA VAL A 276 8.35 -7.47 25.61
C VAL A 276 8.63 -6.42 24.55
N ASP A 277 8.61 -6.81 23.28
CA ASP A 277 9.01 -5.94 22.18
C ASP A 277 7.85 -5.75 21.19
N TYR A 278 6.97 -4.79 21.46
CA TYR A 278 5.71 -4.67 20.72
C TYR A 278 5.92 -4.30 19.25
N GLN A 279 6.96 -3.54 18.92
CA GLN A 279 7.28 -3.11 17.55
C GLN A 279 7.75 -4.27 16.66
N HIS A 280 8.38 -5.28 17.27
CA HIS A 280 9.22 -6.25 16.58
C HIS A 280 8.44 -7.42 15.99
N ALA A 281 8.55 -7.61 14.69
CA ALA A 281 8.12 -8.81 13.98
C ALA A 281 9.30 -9.43 13.22
N GLU A 282 9.47 -10.74 13.34
CA GLU A 282 10.56 -11.48 12.71
C GLU A 282 10.04 -12.78 12.09
N ILE A 283 10.80 -13.31 11.12
CA ILE A 283 10.32 -14.48 10.38
C ILE A 283 10.26 -15.75 11.24
N GLY A 284 11.34 -16.12 11.93
CA GLY A 284 11.48 -17.45 12.55
C GLY A 284 12.68 -17.61 13.47
N SER A 285 13.21 -18.83 13.58
CA SER A 285 14.41 -19.13 14.38
C SER A 285 15.69 -18.75 13.64
N PHE A 286 16.81 -18.58 14.37
CA PHE A 286 18.12 -18.42 13.72
C PHE A 286 18.50 -19.63 12.86
N THR A 287 18.11 -20.84 13.27
CA THR A 287 18.30 -22.05 12.45
C THR A 287 17.59 -21.95 11.11
N PHE A 288 16.34 -21.46 11.09
CA PHE A 288 15.59 -21.26 9.86
C PHE A 288 16.22 -20.16 8.98
N ILE A 289 16.63 -19.03 9.58
CA ILE A 289 17.30 -17.94 8.86
C ILE A 289 18.62 -18.42 8.23
N ASN A 290 19.46 -19.12 9.00
CA ASN A 290 20.72 -19.64 8.50
C ASN A 290 20.50 -20.70 7.41
N HIS A 291 19.44 -21.50 7.51
CA HIS A 291 19.05 -22.40 6.42
C HIS A 291 18.73 -21.62 5.15
N LEU A 292 17.84 -20.63 5.20
CA LEU A 292 17.51 -19.80 4.03
C LEU A 292 18.75 -19.12 3.43
N LEU A 293 19.65 -18.61 4.26
CA LEU A 293 20.88 -17.98 3.79
C LEU A 293 21.86 -18.94 3.12
N SER A 294 21.78 -20.24 3.42
CA SER A 294 22.63 -21.26 2.79
C SER A 294 22.15 -21.71 1.41
N LEU A 295 20.93 -21.35 1.02
CA LEU A 295 20.31 -21.75 -0.25
C LEU A 295 20.59 -20.72 -1.35
N PRO A 296 20.58 -21.13 -2.63
CA PRO A 296 20.48 -20.20 -3.75
C PRO A 296 19.26 -19.29 -3.60
N LEU A 297 19.38 -18.01 -3.97
CA LEU A 297 18.33 -17.00 -3.74
C LEU A 297 16.93 -17.43 -4.25
N PRO A 298 16.75 -17.98 -5.48
CA PRO A 298 15.44 -18.42 -5.93
C PRO A 298 14.83 -19.52 -5.06
N GLU A 299 15.65 -20.44 -4.55
CA GLU A 299 15.20 -21.50 -3.66
C GLU A 299 14.85 -20.96 -2.27
N ALA A 300 15.67 -20.06 -1.72
CA ALA A 300 15.40 -19.40 -0.45
C ALA A 300 14.07 -18.61 -0.49
N GLN A 301 13.85 -17.84 -1.56
CA GLN A 301 12.59 -17.11 -1.78
C GLN A 301 11.39 -18.06 -1.91
N ALA A 302 11.53 -19.16 -2.66
CA ALA A 302 10.48 -20.17 -2.78
C ALA A 302 10.15 -20.82 -1.43
N GLN A 303 11.17 -21.16 -0.63
CA GLN A 303 10.97 -21.72 0.71
C GLN A 303 10.31 -20.73 1.67
N TYR A 304 10.69 -19.45 1.62
CA TYR A 304 10.07 -18.41 2.44
C TYR A 304 8.62 -18.13 2.02
N SER A 305 8.33 -18.10 0.72
CA SER A 305 6.94 -17.96 0.23
C SER A 305 6.08 -19.18 0.61
N ALA A 306 6.64 -20.39 0.54
CA ALA A 306 5.96 -21.59 1.04
C ALA A 306 5.73 -21.53 2.56
N TYR A 307 6.67 -20.96 3.32
CA TYR A 307 6.54 -20.72 4.76
C TYR A 307 5.36 -19.78 5.08
N ALA A 308 5.25 -18.65 4.39
CA ALA A 308 4.11 -17.74 4.51
C ALA A 308 2.79 -18.40 4.06
N THR A 309 2.82 -19.19 2.98
CA THR A 309 1.64 -19.94 2.49
C THR A 309 1.11 -20.93 3.52
N ARG A 310 1.97 -21.65 4.25
CA ARG A 310 1.52 -22.56 5.33
C ARG A 310 0.74 -21.83 6.42
N TYR A 311 1.11 -20.60 6.74
CA TYR A 311 0.34 -19.77 7.66
C TYR A 311 -1.02 -19.41 7.07
N ARG A 312 -1.05 -18.90 5.82
CA ARG A 312 -2.30 -18.51 5.13
C ARG A 312 -3.29 -19.67 5.03
N ASP A 313 -2.78 -20.87 4.74
CA ASP A 313 -3.54 -22.11 4.73
C ASP A 313 -4.10 -22.50 6.10
N CYS A 314 -3.29 -22.38 7.15
CA CYS A 314 -3.78 -22.62 8.51
C CYS A 314 -4.87 -21.63 8.87
N PHE A 315 -4.66 -20.34 8.60
CA PHE A 315 -5.56 -19.26 9.00
C PHE A 315 -6.92 -19.39 8.31
N SER A 316 -6.94 -19.69 7.01
CA SER A 316 -8.17 -19.88 6.24
C SER A 316 -8.98 -21.11 6.67
N LYS A 317 -8.31 -22.18 7.12
CA LYS A 317 -8.96 -23.45 7.53
C LYS A 317 -9.34 -23.47 9.02
N SER A 318 -8.77 -22.58 9.83
CA SER A 318 -9.00 -22.57 11.27
C SER A 318 -10.42 -22.11 11.62
N LYS A 319 -11.05 -22.83 12.55
CA LYS A 319 -12.40 -22.54 13.05
C LYS A 319 -12.42 -21.60 14.26
N THR A 320 -11.26 -21.14 14.73
CA THR A 320 -11.16 -20.20 15.87
C THR A 320 -11.83 -18.87 15.51
N PRO A 321 -12.89 -18.43 16.21
CA PRO A 321 -13.63 -17.22 15.84
C PRO A 321 -12.84 -15.93 16.09
N ASP A 322 -12.08 -15.87 17.19
CA ASP A 322 -11.24 -14.73 17.51
C ASP A 322 -10.06 -14.68 16.55
N GLU A 323 -10.03 -13.66 15.71
CA GLU A 323 -9.07 -13.53 14.61
C GLU A 323 -7.62 -13.44 15.10
N GLN A 324 -7.39 -12.72 16.20
CA GLN A 324 -6.06 -12.52 16.77
C GLN A 324 -5.52 -13.79 17.42
N LEU A 325 -6.38 -14.54 18.12
CA LEU A 325 -6.06 -15.85 18.66
C LEU A 325 -5.82 -16.85 17.53
N ARG A 326 -6.65 -16.83 16.48
CA ARG A 326 -6.48 -17.65 15.29
C ARG A 326 -5.12 -17.39 14.64
N ALA A 327 -4.75 -16.13 14.45
CA ALA A 327 -3.45 -15.73 13.92
C ALA A 327 -2.30 -16.30 14.76
N ARG A 328 -2.32 -16.08 16.08
CA ARG A 328 -1.27 -16.57 17.00
C ARG A 328 -1.18 -18.10 17.03
N GLN A 329 -2.31 -18.80 16.99
CA GLN A 329 -2.35 -20.27 16.94
C GLN A 329 -1.73 -20.81 15.65
N CYS A 330 -2.06 -20.21 14.50
CA CYS A 330 -1.53 -20.62 13.21
C CYS A 330 -0.04 -20.32 13.07
N ALA A 331 0.41 -19.15 13.51
CA ALA A 331 1.84 -18.83 13.56
C ALA A 331 2.62 -19.86 14.40
N LYS A 332 2.13 -20.17 15.61
CA LYS A 332 2.72 -21.21 16.49
C LYS A 332 2.73 -22.59 15.85
N LYS A 333 1.75 -22.93 15.01
CA LYS A 333 1.70 -24.22 14.30
C LYS A 333 2.78 -24.31 13.21
N VAL A 334 3.05 -23.23 12.49
CA VAL A 334 4.05 -23.19 11.42
C VAL A 334 5.48 -23.12 11.97
N LEU A 335 5.65 -22.55 13.17
CA LEU A 335 6.94 -22.44 13.86
C LEU A 335 7.42 -23.72 14.57
N ARG A 336 6.57 -24.74 14.70
CA ARG A 336 6.89 -26.04 15.32
C ARG A 336 7.46 -27.01 14.29
#